data_AF-A0A7H8QR85-F1
#
_entry.id   AF-A0A7H8QR85-F1
#
_cell.length_a   1.000
_cell.length_b   1.000
_cell.length_c   1.000
_cell.angle_alpha   90.00
_cell.angle_beta   90.00
_cell.angle_gamma   90.00
#
_symmetry.space_group_name_H-M   'P 1'
#
loop_
_entity.id
_entity.type
_entity.pdbx_description
1 polymer ?
#
loop_
_entity_poly.entity_id
_entity_poly.type
_entity_poly.pdbx_seq_one_letter_code
_entity_poly.pdbx_strand_id
1 'polypeptide(L)'
;MGNRIVSVLQGRREAGTLDMPFPSDITNAVRPKTIENGLHWLRKQYPMDEDAAIMTRIEREEREEEERLYRHVKEQGLHQPQSGHWGARLGEGKDVRGESVFQKIREKNEARILEEDEKERKEWLEGEAAEQAKLQKHLKKNTQLQKYNEAAVVEGKF
;
A
#
# COMPACT_ATOMS: atom_id res chain seq x y z
N MET A 1 -29.84 -20.59 -4.20
CA MET A 1 -28.45 -20.67 -3.69
C MET A 1 -27.66 -21.87 -4.24
N GLY A 2 -28.25 -23.08 -4.34
CA GLY A 2 -27.55 -24.27 -4.86
C GLY A 2 -26.79 -24.05 -6.19
N ASN A 3 -27.48 -23.54 -7.22
CA ASN A 3 -26.86 -23.29 -8.53
C ASN A 3 -25.68 -22.30 -8.44
N ARG A 4 -25.82 -21.22 -7.64
CA ARG A 4 -24.75 -20.23 -7.45
C ARG A 4 -23.50 -20.86 -6.81
N ILE A 5 -23.68 -21.71 -5.81
CA ILE A 5 -22.56 -22.40 -5.13
C ILE A 5 -21.82 -23.29 -6.12
N VAL A 6 -22.55 -24.09 -6.89
CA VAL A 6 -21.96 -24.99 -7.90
C VAL A 6 -21.22 -24.19 -8.98
N SER A 7 -21.81 -23.09 -9.47
CA SER A 7 -21.15 -22.21 -10.45
C SER A 7 -19.88 -21.57 -9.89
N VAL A 8 -19.89 -21.10 -8.64
CA VAL A 8 -18.70 -20.54 -8.01
C VAL A 8 -17.63 -21.60 -7.79
N LEU A 9 -18.00 -22.80 -7.33
CA LEU A 9 -17.04 -23.89 -7.17
C LEU A 9 -16.42 -24.28 -8.51
N GLN A 10 -17.21 -24.38 -9.57
CA GLN A 10 -16.69 -24.68 -10.91
C GLN A 10 -15.75 -23.57 -11.40
N GLY A 11 -16.11 -22.30 -11.26
CA GLY A 11 -15.23 -21.19 -11.62
C GLY A 11 -13.93 -21.17 -10.81
N ARG A 12 -13.98 -21.55 -9.53
CA ARG A 12 -12.79 -21.65 -8.66
C ARG A 12 -11.88 -22.81 -9.07
N ARG A 13 -12.44 -23.95 -9.51
CA ARG A 13 -11.68 -25.09 -10.06
C ARG A 13 -10.93 -24.68 -11.32
N GLU A 14 -11.62 -24.07 -12.27
CA GLU A 14 -11.04 -23.63 -13.55
C GLU A 14 -9.97 -22.55 -13.36
N ALA A 15 -10.18 -21.63 -12.42
CA ALA A 15 -9.21 -20.58 -12.11
C ALA A 15 -8.03 -21.08 -11.25
N GLY A 16 -8.07 -22.32 -10.74
CA GLY A 16 -7.06 -22.85 -9.83
C GLY A 16 -7.03 -22.10 -8.49
N THR A 17 -8.18 -21.68 -7.97
CA THR A 17 -8.31 -20.79 -6.80
C THR A 17 -9.11 -21.41 -5.64
N LEU A 18 -9.14 -22.74 -5.57
CA LEU A 18 -9.81 -23.51 -4.51
C LEU A 18 -9.11 -23.41 -3.14
N ASP A 19 -7.82 -23.08 -3.15
CA ASP A 19 -6.96 -22.79 -2.00
C ASP A 19 -7.28 -21.43 -1.35
N MET A 20 -7.90 -20.52 -2.10
CA MET A 20 -8.26 -19.18 -1.62
C MET A 20 -9.61 -19.15 -0.91
N PRO A 21 -9.82 -18.19 0.03
CA PRO A 21 -11.09 -18.06 0.72
C PRO A 21 -12.25 -17.83 -0.26
N PHE A 22 -13.35 -18.54 -0.03
CA PHE A 22 -14.58 -18.37 -0.80
C PHE A 22 -15.22 -17.00 -0.50
N PRO A 23 -16.04 -16.48 -1.43
CA PRO A 23 -16.82 -15.27 -1.21
C PRO A 23 -17.67 -15.34 0.08
N SER A 24 -17.74 -14.22 0.80
CA SER A 24 -18.38 -14.16 2.13
C SER A 24 -19.87 -14.48 2.12
N ASP A 25 -20.56 -14.21 1.00
CA ASP A 25 -21.95 -14.59 0.78
C ASP A 25 -22.16 -16.11 0.77
N ILE A 26 -21.16 -16.89 0.35
CA ILE A 26 -21.23 -18.36 0.34
C ILE A 26 -20.81 -18.93 1.69
N THR A 27 -19.72 -18.44 2.28
CA THR A 27 -19.23 -18.93 3.57
C THR A 27 -20.21 -18.70 4.70
N ASN A 28 -20.97 -17.59 4.64
CA ASN A 28 -21.97 -17.25 5.66
C ASN A 28 -23.29 -18.00 5.47
N ALA A 29 -23.66 -18.31 4.23
CA ALA A 29 -24.95 -18.93 3.92
C ALA A 29 -24.92 -20.47 3.94
N VAL A 30 -23.74 -21.08 3.82
CA VAL A 30 -23.60 -22.52 3.54
C VAL A 30 -22.62 -23.16 4.50
N ARG A 31 -22.99 -24.32 5.04
CA ARG A 31 -22.10 -25.12 5.90
C ARG A 31 -20.94 -25.70 5.07
N PRO A 32 -19.71 -25.78 5.62
CA PRO A 32 -18.54 -26.33 4.92
C PRO A 32 -18.78 -27.71 4.29
N LYS A 33 -19.46 -28.61 5.00
CA LYS A 33 -19.80 -29.96 4.49
C LYS A 33 -20.63 -29.94 3.20
N THR A 34 -21.50 -28.94 3.02
CA THR A 34 -22.28 -28.80 1.79
C THR A 34 -21.41 -28.35 0.62
N ILE A 35 -20.40 -27.52 0.88
CA ILE A 35 -19.41 -27.09 -0.11
C ILE A 35 -18.56 -28.28 -0.56
N GLU A 36 -18.06 -29.08 0.39
CA GLU A 36 -17.30 -30.31 0.11
C GLU A 36 -18.11 -31.31 -0.73
N ASN A 37 -19.37 -31.55 -0.37
CA ASN A 37 -20.26 -32.42 -1.13
C ASN A 37 -20.50 -31.91 -2.56
N GLY A 38 -20.68 -30.59 -2.71
CA GLY A 38 -20.81 -29.95 -4.02
C GLY A 38 -19.55 -30.12 -4.87
N LEU A 39 -18.38 -29.96 -4.27
CA LEU A 39 -17.09 -30.15 -4.93
C LEU A 39 -16.87 -31.63 -5.32
N HIS A 40 -17.21 -32.57 -4.45
CA HIS A 40 -17.14 -34.00 -4.75
C HIS A 40 -18.07 -34.38 -5.91
N TRP A 41 -19.29 -33.85 -5.93
CA TRP A 41 -20.23 -34.04 -7.04
C TRP A 41 -19.65 -33.48 -8.34
N LEU A 42 -19.09 -32.27 -8.32
CA LEU A 42 -18.45 -31.64 -9.48
C LEU A 42 -17.27 -32.46 -10.02
N ARG A 43 -16.38 -32.96 -9.14
CA ARG A 43 -15.26 -33.83 -9.55
C ARG A 43 -15.72 -35.13 -10.20
N LYS A 44 -16.86 -35.66 -9.76
CA LYS A 44 -17.44 -36.88 -10.33
C LYS A 44 -18.10 -36.64 -11.69
N GLN A 45 -18.82 -35.51 -11.85
CA GLN A 45 -19.57 -35.23 -13.08
C GLN A 45 -18.71 -34.55 -14.16
N TYR A 46 -17.77 -33.70 -13.74
CA TYR A 46 -16.90 -32.90 -14.59
C TYR A 46 -15.44 -33.06 -14.11
N PRO A 47 -14.79 -34.20 -14.45
CA PRO A 47 -13.41 -34.44 -14.08
C PRO A 47 -12.49 -33.43 -14.78
N MET A 48 -11.58 -32.85 -14.01
CA MET A 48 -10.60 -31.86 -14.44
C MET A 48 -9.37 -32.02 -13.54
N ASP A 49 -8.20 -31.71 -14.10
CA ASP A 49 -6.97 -31.60 -13.33
C ASP A 49 -6.92 -30.24 -12.62
N GLU A 50 -7.35 -30.24 -11.36
CA GLU A 50 -7.36 -29.04 -10.50
C GLU A 50 -5.94 -28.60 -10.14
N ASP A 51 -4.99 -29.55 -10.06
CA ASP A 51 -3.60 -29.25 -9.74
C ASP A 51 -2.92 -28.54 -10.91
N ALA A 52 -3.17 -28.98 -12.14
CA ALA A 52 -2.71 -28.27 -13.33
C ALA A 52 -3.28 -26.85 -13.43
N ALA A 53 -4.55 -26.64 -13.03
CA ALA A 53 -5.15 -25.31 -12.99
C ALA A 53 -4.49 -24.41 -11.95
N ILE A 54 -4.16 -24.94 -10.77
CA ILE A 54 -3.40 -24.22 -9.73
C ILE A 54 -2.01 -23.84 -10.25
N MET A 55 -1.29 -24.79 -10.85
CA MET A 55 0.05 -24.53 -11.41
C MET A 55 0.01 -23.45 -12.49
N THR A 56 -0.96 -23.52 -13.40
CA THR A 56 -1.13 -22.50 -14.45
C THR A 56 -1.37 -21.11 -13.88
N ARG A 57 -2.11 -21.00 -12.76
CA ARG A 57 -2.30 -19.72 -12.06
C ARG A 57 -0.98 -19.22 -11.49
N ILE A 58 -0.25 -20.08 -10.77
CA ILE A 58 1.02 -19.73 -10.13
C ILE A 58 2.03 -19.27 -11.18
N GLU A 59 2.20 -20.01 -12.28
CA GLU A 59 3.13 -19.62 -13.36
C GLU A 59 2.79 -18.25 -13.97
N ARG A 60 1.50 -17.90 -14.06
CA ARG A 60 1.07 -16.59 -14.52
C ARG A 60 1.40 -15.51 -13.50
N GLU A 61 1.10 -15.74 -12.23
CA GLU A 61 1.40 -14.80 -11.13
C GLU A 61 2.91 -14.55 -11.01
N GLU A 62 3.72 -15.62 -11.04
CA GLU A 62 5.18 -15.53 -11.03
C GLU A 62 5.71 -14.73 -12.22
N ARG A 63 5.20 -14.98 -13.44
CA ARG A 63 5.61 -14.22 -14.63
C ARG A 63 5.27 -12.74 -14.52
N GLU A 64 4.08 -12.40 -14.03
CA GLU A 64 3.67 -11.00 -13.84
C GLU A 64 4.55 -10.28 -12.80
N GLU A 65 4.92 -10.98 -11.73
CA GLU A 65 5.85 -10.49 -10.71
C GLU A 65 7.27 -10.32 -11.27
N GLU A 66 7.79 -11.31 -12.00
CA GLU A 66 9.09 -11.24 -12.67
C GLU A 66 9.14 -10.07 -13.66
N GLU A 67 8.11 -9.87 -14.48
CA GLU A 67 8.01 -8.74 -15.41
C GLU A 67 7.94 -7.40 -14.68
N ARG A 68 7.25 -7.34 -13.54
CA ARG A 68 7.21 -6.15 -12.69
C ARG A 68 8.58 -5.83 -12.10
N LEU A 69 9.27 -6.83 -11.56
CA LEU A 69 10.62 -6.70 -11.01
C LEU A 69 11.61 -6.30 -12.10
N TYR A 70 11.56 -6.95 -13.25
CA TYR A 70 12.42 -6.63 -14.38
C TYR A 70 12.22 -5.19 -14.87
N ARG A 71 10.96 -4.74 -14.99
CA ARG A 71 10.66 -3.34 -15.32
C ARG A 71 11.23 -2.38 -14.29
N HIS A 72 11.07 -2.67 -13.00
CA HIS A 72 11.61 -1.85 -11.93
C HIS A 72 13.15 -1.76 -11.96
N VAL A 73 13.83 -2.90 -12.12
CA VAL A 73 15.29 -2.98 -12.25
C VAL A 73 15.77 -2.23 -13.49
N LYS A 74 15.03 -2.32 -14.61
CA LYS A 74 15.33 -1.61 -15.85
C LYS A 74 15.16 -0.10 -15.71
N GLU A 75 14.08 0.37 -15.08
CA GLU A 75 13.84 1.79 -14.80
C GLU A 75 14.92 2.42 -13.92
N GLN A 76 15.41 1.66 -12.95
CA GLN A 76 16.51 2.09 -12.10
C GLN A 76 17.89 1.95 -12.77
N GLY A 77 17.97 1.36 -13.97
CA GLY A 77 19.21 1.14 -14.70
C GLY A 77 20.11 0.04 -14.11
N LEU A 78 19.61 -0.75 -13.15
CA LEU A 78 20.35 -1.84 -12.51
C LEU A 78 20.54 -3.07 -13.42
N HIS A 79 19.77 -3.17 -14.49
CA HIS A 79 19.89 -4.28 -15.45
C HIS A 79 21.23 -4.26 -16.21
N GLN A 80 21.91 -3.13 -16.26
CA GLN A 80 23.18 -2.99 -16.98
C GLN A 80 24.38 -3.22 -16.03
N PRO A 81 25.45 -3.88 -16.51
CA PRO A 81 26.68 -3.98 -15.73
C PRO A 81 27.24 -2.58 -15.44
N GLN A 82 27.63 -2.33 -14.20
CA GLN A 82 28.07 -1.03 -13.70
C GLN A 82 29.40 -0.56 -14.33
N SER A 83 30.28 -1.51 -14.66
CA SER A 83 31.55 -1.29 -15.34
C SER A 83 32.08 -2.64 -15.82
N GLY A 84 32.80 -2.66 -16.95
CA GLY A 84 33.33 -3.92 -17.51
C GLY A 84 33.54 -3.95 -19.03
N HIS A 85 33.17 -2.89 -19.76
CA HIS A 85 33.49 -2.74 -21.17
C HIS A 85 34.59 -1.69 -21.38
N TRP A 86 35.39 -1.88 -22.44
CA TRP A 86 36.45 -0.95 -22.82
C TRP A 86 35.86 0.45 -23.06
N GLY A 87 36.45 1.48 -22.42
CA GLY A 87 35.97 2.87 -22.51
C GLY A 87 34.83 3.28 -21.56
N ALA A 88 34.46 2.46 -20.58
CA ALA A 88 33.52 2.86 -19.53
C ALA A 88 34.05 4.05 -18.70
N ARG A 89 33.15 4.91 -18.20
CA ARG A 89 33.53 6.02 -17.31
C ARG A 89 34.06 5.47 -15.99
N LEU A 90 35.26 5.90 -15.62
CA LEU A 90 35.86 5.63 -14.32
C LEU A 90 35.13 6.46 -13.24
N GLY A 91 35.17 5.98 -12.00
CA GLY A 91 34.63 6.73 -10.87
C GLY A 91 35.43 7.99 -10.57
N GLU A 92 34.90 8.85 -9.70
CA GLU A 92 35.64 10.03 -9.24
C GLU A 92 36.98 9.63 -8.61
N GLY A 93 38.06 10.34 -8.97
CA GLY A 93 39.38 10.16 -8.35
C GLY A 93 40.07 8.83 -8.67
N LYS A 94 40.36 8.54 -9.94
CA LYS A 94 41.12 7.32 -10.36
C LYS A 94 40.58 6.01 -9.76
N ASP A 95 39.31 5.95 -9.36
CA ASP A 95 38.73 4.72 -8.84
C ASP A 95 38.49 3.74 -9.98
N VAL A 96 39.16 2.59 -9.88
CA VAL A 96 39.13 1.49 -10.86
C VAL A 96 37.73 0.84 -10.90
N ARG A 97 36.90 1.08 -9.87
CA ARG A 97 35.57 0.47 -9.73
C ARG A 97 34.50 1.08 -10.64
N GLY A 98 34.72 2.26 -11.24
CA GLY A 98 33.75 2.92 -12.13
C GLY A 98 32.66 3.71 -11.39
N GLU A 99 31.73 4.32 -12.14
CA GLU A 99 30.57 5.02 -11.56
C GLU A 99 29.51 4.03 -11.02
N SER A 100 29.14 4.14 -9.74
CA SER A 100 28.12 3.28 -9.12
C SER A 100 26.69 3.81 -9.32
N VAL A 101 25.81 3.01 -9.94
CA VAL A 101 24.38 3.30 -10.06
C VAL A 101 23.71 3.37 -8.68
N PHE A 102 24.13 2.50 -7.74
CA PHE A 102 23.61 2.50 -6.38
C PHE A 102 23.93 3.79 -5.63
N GLN A 103 25.12 4.36 -5.84
CA GLN A 103 25.50 5.62 -5.22
C GLN A 103 24.62 6.77 -5.72
N LYS A 104 24.36 6.85 -7.03
CA LYS A 104 23.45 7.84 -7.61
C LYS A 104 22.01 7.70 -7.09
N ILE A 105 21.54 6.46 -6.93
CA ILE A 105 20.21 6.20 -6.35
C ILE A 105 20.16 6.64 -4.88
N ARG A 106 21.22 6.34 -4.11
CA ARG A 106 21.35 6.74 -2.72
C ARG A 106 21.29 8.26 -2.56
N GLU A 107 22.07 9.00 -3.34
CA GLU A 107 22.08 10.47 -3.31
C GLU A 107 20.70 11.06 -3.63
N LYS A 108 19.99 10.50 -4.63
CA LYS A 108 18.61 10.91 -4.95
C LYS A 108 17.63 10.64 -3.83
N ASN A 109 17.75 9.48 -3.18
CA ASN A 109 16.87 9.11 -2.07
C ASN A 109 17.12 10.01 -0.86
N GLU A 110 18.39 10.29 -0.53
CA GLU A 110 18.77 11.20 0.55
C GLU A 110 18.22 12.61 0.30
N ALA A 111 18.32 13.12 -0.93
CA ALA A 111 17.73 14.41 -1.30
C ALA A 111 16.19 14.42 -1.15
N ARG A 112 15.50 13.37 -1.59
CA ARG A 112 14.04 13.26 -1.45
C ARG A 112 13.60 13.20 0.01
N ILE A 113 14.28 12.41 0.83
CA ILE A 113 13.98 12.31 2.28
C ILE A 113 14.15 13.68 2.93
N LEU A 114 15.23 14.40 2.61
CA LEU A 114 15.45 15.73 3.15
C LEU A 114 14.36 16.74 2.74
N GLU A 115 13.87 16.67 1.50
CA GLU A 115 12.73 17.48 1.05
C GLU A 115 11.41 17.13 1.76
N GLU A 116 11.17 15.84 2.02
CA GLU A 116 9.98 15.37 2.75
C GLU A 116 10.04 15.82 4.21
N ASP A 117 11.18 15.66 4.89
CA ASP A 117 11.41 16.11 6.26
C ASP A 117 11.24 17.63 6.40
N GLU A 118 11.71 18.41 5.42
CA GLU A 118 11.52 19.86 5.41
C GLU A 118 10.05 20.26 5.25
N LYS A 119 9.27 19.52 4.46
CA LYS A 119 7.82 19.76 4.30
C LYS A 119 7.08 19.43 5.59
N GLU A 120 7.33 18.26 6.17
CA GLU A 120 6.72 17.86 7.43
C GLU A 120 7.04 18.85 8.55
N ARG A 121 8.29 19.33 8.61
CA ARG A 121 8.70 20.37 9.56
C ARG A 121 7.93 21.69 9.36
N LYS A 122 7.71 22.11 8.11
CA LYS A 122 6.92 23.33 7.80
C LYS A 122 5.46 23.16 8.20
N GLU A 123 4.85 22.03 7.84
CA GLU A 123 3.46 21.70 8.19
C GLU A 123 3.26 21.67 9.71
N TRP A 124 4.22 21.10 10.44
CA TRP A 124 4.19 21.08 11.91
C TRP A 124 4.25 22.50 12.51
N LEU A 125 5.17 23.35 12.02
CA LEU A 125 5.28 24.74 12.48
C LEU A 125 4.03 25.57 12.16
N GLU A 126 3.43 25.39 10.97
CA GLU A 126 2.18 26.05 10.59
C GLU A 126 1.01 25.56 11.44
N GLY A 127 0.97 24.26 11.75
CA GLY A 127 0.02 23.65 12.68
C GLY A 127 0.11 24.25 14.08
N GLU A 128 1.31 24.30 14.67
CA GLU A 128 1.53 24.92 15.99
C GLU A 128 1.11 26.39 16.01
N ALA A 129 1.47 27.17 14.98
CA ALA A 129 1.08 28.57 14.89
C ALA A 129 -0.44 28.75 14.82
N ALA A 130 -1.13 27.87 14.07
CA ALA A 130 -2.59 27.88 13.98
C ALA A 130 -3.25 27.51 15.32
N GLU A 131 -2.69 26.56 16.07
CA GLU A 131 -3.16 26.19 17.41
C GLU A 131 -2.96 27.32 18.43
N GLN A 132 -1.78 27.95 18.44
CA GLN A 132 -1.52 29.12 19.30
C GLN A 132 -2.47 30.27 18.99
N ALA A 133 -2.75 30.53 17.70
CA ALA A 133 -3.71 31.57 17.29
C ALA A 133 -5.14 31.24 17.75
N LYS A 134 -5.57 29.98 17.69
CA LYS A 134 -6.86 29.52 18.24
C LYS A 134 -6.90 29.73 19.76
N LEU A 135 -5.87 29.29 20.49
CA LEU A 135 -5.77 29.47 21.94
C LEU A 135 -5.85 30.94 22.34
N GLN A 136 -5.13 31.83 21.66
CA GLN A 136 -5.21 33.27 21.93
C GLN A 136 -6.62 33.83 21.66
N LYS A 137 -7.31 33.39 20.61
CA LYS A 137 -8.71 33.79 20.35
C LYS A 137 -9.63 33.31 21.47
N HIS A 138 -9.49 32.08 21.94
CA HIS A 138 -10.26 31.53 23.06
C HIS A 138 -10.00 32.30 24.36
N LEU A 139 -8.74 32.62 24.67
CA LEU A 139 -8.37 33.43 25.84
C LEU A 139 -8.95 34.84 25.78
N LYS A 140 -8.87 35.52 24.62
CA LYS A 140 -9.48 36.85 24.43
C LYS A 140 -10.99 36.81 24.61
N LYS A 141 -11.66 35.80 24.06
CA LYS A 141 -13.12 35.63 24.22
C LYS A 141 -13.51 35.35 25.68
N ASN A 142 -12.78 34.49 26.38
CA ASN A 142 -13.06 34.19 27.80
C ASN A 142 -12.85 35.42 28.71
N THR A 143 -11.77 36.17 28.50
CA THR A 143 -11.51 37.40 29.28
C THR A 143 -12.52 38.50 29.00
N GLN A 144 -13.03 38.62 27.78
CA GLN A 144 -14.14 39.52 27.46
C GLN A 144 -15.44 39.14 28.18
N LEU A 145 -15.77 37.84 28.24
CA LEU A 145 -16.95 37.34 28.96
C LEU A 145 -16.85 37.58 30.48
N GLN A 146 -15.66 37.42 31.07
CA GLN A 146 -15.43 37.74 32.49
C GLN A 146 -15.67 39.21 32.78
N LYS A 147 -15.12 40.12 31.95
CA LYS A 147 -15.35 41.57 32.09
C LYS A 147 -16.82 41.96 31.94
N TYR A 148 -17.55 41.32 31.02
CA TYR A 148 -18.98 41.55 30.84
C TYR A 148 -19.79 41.10 32.07
N ASN A 149 -19.47 39.93 32.63
CA ASN A 149 -20.10 39.45 33.86
C ASN A 149 -19.79 40.34 35.07
N GLU A 150 -18.56 40.82 35.22
CA GLU A 150 -18.19 41.78 36.27
C GLU A 150 -18.94 43.11 36.13
N ALA A 151 -19.06 43.64 34.91
CA ALA A 151 -19.83 44.85 34.65
C ALA A 151 -21.33 44.67 34.97
N ALA A 152 -21.94 43.55 34.56
CA ALA A 152 -23.33 43.23 34.84
C ALA A 152 -23.61 43.04 36.35
N VAL A 153 -22.66 42.49 37.11
CA VAL A 153 -22.77 42.35 38.58
C VAL A 153 -22.63 43.70 39.30
N VAL A 154 -21.87 44.65 38.75
CA VAL A 154 -21.75 46.01 39.28
C VAL A 154 -23.00 46.83 38.97
N GLU A 155 -23.58 46.70 37.78
CA GLU A 155 -24.83 47.38 37.41
C GLU A 155 -26.05 46.84 38.17
N GLY A 156 -26.09 45.56 38.54
CA GLY A 156 -27.18 44.95 39.31
C GLY A 156 -27.15 45.19 40.83
N LYS A 157 -26.17 45.95 41.35
CA LYS A 157 -25.99 46.23 42.79
C LYS A 157 -26.39 47.66 43.21
N PHE A 158 -27.08 48.41 42.35
CA PHE A 158 -27.65 49.72 42.67
C PHE A 158 -29.18 49.68 42.68
#